data_AF-A0A8S0SB14-F1
#
_entry.id   AF-A0A8S0SB14-F1
#
_cell.length_a   1.000
_cell.length_b   1.000
_cell.length_c   1.000
_cell.angle_alpha   90.00
_cell.angle_beta   90.00
_cell.angle_gamma   90.00
#
_symmetry.space_group_name_H-M   'P 1'
#
loop_
_entity.id
_entity.type
_entity.pdbx_description
1 polymer ?
#
loop_
_entity_poly.entity_id
_entity_poly.type
_entity_poly.pdbx_seq_one_letter_code
_entity_poly.pdbx_strand_id
1 'polypeptide(L)' 'MAPQESECKSSTTGSVKTGLTMTEKILERASEKTQLVPGENVWVNVDILMTHVVCGHGAIGIFKKEFGENVKLYAEEHFL' A
#
# COMPACT_ATOMS: atom_id res chain seq x y z
N MET A 1 -2.61 -27.31 -21.85
CA MET A 1 -1.54 -26.35 -22.16
C MET A 1 -1.72 -25.16 -21.23
N ALA A 2 -0.95 -25.07 -20.15
CA ALA A 2 -1.00 -23.91 -19.26
C ALA A 2 -0.17 -22.76 -19.85
N PRO A 3 -0.59 -21.48 -19.70
CA PRO A 3 0.19 -20.35 -20.21
C PRO A 3 1.48 -20.25 -19.41
N GLN A 4 2.61 -20.15 -20.11
CA GLN A 4 3.92 -19.93 -19.53
C GLN A 4 3.96 -18.48 -19.03
N GLU A 5 4.02 -18.25 -17.73
CA GLU A 5 4.31 -16.93 -17.16
C GLU A 5 5.75 -16.57 -17.52
N SER A 6 5.90 -15.65 -18.46
CA SER A 6 7.18 -15.05 -18.84
C SER A 6 7.71 -14.19 -17.69
N GLU A 7 8.62 -14.72 -16.89
CA GLU A 7 9.42 -13.93 -15.94
C GLU A 7 10.24 -12.88 -16.69
N CYS A 8 10.01 -11.60 -16.36
CA CYS A 8 10.86 -10.50 -16.80
C CYS A 8 12.18 -10.57 -16.03
N LYS A 9 13.26 -11.04 -16.68
CA LYS A 9 14.60 -11.11 -16.08
C LYS A 9 15.21 -9.70 -16.02
N SER A 10 15.39 -9.18 -14.81
CA SER A 10 16.05 -7.89 -14.57
C SER A 10 17.51 -7.91 -15.02
N SER A 11 17.90 -6.97 -15.87
CA SER A 11 19.26 -6.81 -16.38
C SER A 11 20.24 -6.37 -15.29
N THR A 12 21.25 -7.21 -15.02
CA THR A 12 22.30 -6.99 -14.03
C THR A 12 23.12 -5.72 -14.29
N THR A 13 23.17 -4.81 -13.31
CA THR A 13 24.20 -3.75 -13.23
C THR A 13 24.74 -3.67 -11.80
N GLY A 14 25.98 -4.11 -11.59
CA GLY A 14 26.76 -3.93 -10.36
C GLY A 14 26.32 -4.77 -9.16
N SER A 15 27.28 -5.14 -8.30
CA SER A 15 27.01 -5.76 -7.01
C SER A 15 26.36 -4.73 -6.06
N VAL A 16 25.08 -4.47 -6.28
CA VAL A 16 24.21 -3.79 -5.34
C VAL A 16 23.50 -4.89 -4.58
N LYS A 17 23.60 -4.88 -3.26
CA LYS A 17 22.76 -5.67 -2.34
C LYS A 17 21.34 -5.63 -2.93
N THR A 18 20.80 -6.78 -3.31
CA THR A 18 19.57 -6.98 -4.10
C THR A 18 18.74 -5.71 -4.24
N GLY A 19 18.86 -5.03 -5.39
CA GLY A 19 18.23 -3.72 -5.58
C GLY A 19 16.71 -3.84 -5.54
N LEU A 20 16.08 -3.33 -4.47
CA LEU A 20 14.62 -3.24 -4.38
C LEU A 20 14.07 -2.24 -5.39
N THR A 21 12.95 -2.59 -6.01
CA THR A 21 12.13 -1.68 -6.82
C THR A 21 11.60 -0.52 -5.97
N MET A 22 11.16 0.56 -6.62
CA MET A 22 10.59 1.71 -5.91
C MET A 22 9.37 1.30 -5.07
N THR A 23 8.50 0.44 -5.60
CA THR A 23 7.31 -0.05 -4.90
C THR A 23 7.68 -0.86 -3.66
N GLU A 24 8.65 -1.77 -3.77
CA GLU A 24 9.09 -2.58 -2.63
C GLU A 24 9.68 -1.71 -1.52
N LYS A 25 10.46 -0.68 -1.83
CA LYS A 25 10.98 0.26 -0.82
C LYS A 25 9.89 1.05 -0.10
N ILE A 26 8.86 1.47 -0.84
CA ILE A 26 7.73 2.20 -0.24
C ILE A 26 6.97 1.27 0.71
N LEU A 27 6.63 0.06 0.26
CA LEU A 27 5.92 -0.92 1.07
C LEU A 27 6.75 -1.42 2.25
N GLU A 28 8.07 -1.59 2.07
CA GLU A 28 9.01 -1.97 3.13
C GLU A 28 8.97 -0.93 4.26
N ARG A 29 9.09 0.35 3.89
CA ARG A 29 9.03 1.45 4.84
C ARG A 29 7.67 1.56 5.52
N ALA A 30 6.57 1.40 4.77
CA ALA A 30 5.21 1.50 5.32
C ALA A 30 4.82 0.29 6.20
N SER A 31 5.48 -0.85 6.04
CA SER A 31 5.26 -2.08 6.84
C SER A 31 6.27 -2.28 7.97
N GLU A 32 7.22 -1.35 8.15
CA GLU A 32 8.31 -1.44 9.13
C GLU A 32 9.17 -2.72 8.99
N LYS A 33 9.27 -3.27 7.77
CA LYS A 33 10.08 -4.46 7.46
C LYS A 33 11.43 -4.05 6.89
N THR A 34 12.41 -4.97 6.90
CA THR A 34 13.78 -4.75 6.38
C THR A 34 14.01 -5.35 5.00
N GLN A 35 13.03 -6.09 4.49
CA GLN A 35 13.04 -6.64 3.14
C GLN A 35 11.63 -7.15 2.83
N LEU A 36 11.23 -7.02 1.57
CA LEU A 36 9.99 -7.56 1.04
C LEU A 36 10.27 -8.38 -0.21
N VAL A 37 9.49 -9.44 -0.39
CA VAL A 37 9.52 -10.28 -1.59
C VAL A 37 8.20 -10.14 -2.33
N PRO A 38 8.19 -10.01 -3.67
CA PRO A 38 6.96 -10.03 -4.45
C PRO A 38 6.10 -11.27 -4.14
N GLY A 39 4.80 -11.06 -3.93
CA GLY A 39 3.86 -12.12 -3.57
C GLY A 39 3.66 -12.34 -2.05
N GLU A 40 4.43 -11.65 -1.20
CA GLU A 40 4.18 -11.63 0.25
C GLU A 40 2.98 -10.70 0.58
N ASN A 41 2.15 -11.12 1.54
CA ASN A 41 1.08 -10.27 2.07
C ASN A 41 1.57 -9.47 3.27
N VAL A 42 1.42 -8.15 3.22
CA VAL A 42 1.97 -7.24 4.24
C VAL A 42 0.90 -6.31 4.77
N TRP A 43 0.98 -6.01 6.07
CA TRP A 43 0.22 -4.92 6.67
C TRP A 43 1.05 -3.65 6.55
N VAL A 44 0.44 -2.58 6.07
CA VAL A 44 1.09 -1.27 5.87
C VAL A 44 0.33 -0.20 6.62
N ASN A 45 1.08 0.73 7.20
CA ASN A 45 0.52 1.96 7.70
C ASN A 45 0.24 2.89 6.51
N VAL A 46 -1.02 3.32 6.37
CA VAL A 46 -1.45 4.16 5.25
C VAL A 46 -1.41 5.62 5.67
N ASP A 47 -0.68 6.45 4.93
CA ASP A 47 -0.57 7.88 5.25
C ASP A 47 -1.86 8.64 4.94
N ILE A 48 -2.45 8.43 3.76
CA ILE A 48 -3.64 9.16 3.29
C ILE A 48 -4.61 8.18 2.63
N LEU A 49 -5.86 8.13 3.11
CA LEU A 49 -6.96 7.42 2.49
C LEU A 49 -7.93 8.41 1.86
N MET A 50 -8.04 8.37 0.53
CA MET A 50 -8.94 9.24 -0.23
C MET A 50 -10.14 8.46 -0.74
N THR A 51 -11.34 9.01 -0.56
CA THR A 51 -12.56 8.45 -1.12
C THR A 51 -13.20 9.42 -2.10
N HIS A 52 -13.72 8.89 -3.20
CA HIS A 52 -14.57 9.64 -4.11
C HIS A 52 -16.05 9.54 -3.69
N VAL A 53 -16.87 10.44 -4.19
CA VAL A 53 -18.21 10.80 -3.67
C VAL A 53 -19.13 9.60 -3.41
N VAL A 54 -19.17 8.61 -4.33
CA VAL A 54 -20.09 7.47 -4.24
C VAL A 54 -19.68 6.44 -3.19
N CYS A 55 -18.37 6.30 -2.95
CA CYS A 55 -17.84 5.33 -1.97
C CYS A 55 -17.76 5.93 -0.56
N GLY A 56 -17.68 7.25 -0.45
CA GLY A 56 -17.41 7.94 0.81
C GLY A 56 -18.49 7.73 1.87
N HIS A 57 -19.76 7.82 1.48
CA HIS A 57 -20.88 7.66 2.41
C HIS A 57 -20.93 6.27 3.06
N GLY A 58 -20.66 5.22 2.27
CA GLY A 58 -20.62 3.85 2.77
C GLY A 58 -19.40 3.59 3.66
N ALA A 59 -18.22 4.04 3.21
CA ALA A 59 -16.98 3.89 3.97
C ALA A 59 -17.06 4.58 5.33
N ILE A 60 -17.53 5.84 5.37
CA ILE A 60 -17.70 6.61 6.62
C ILE A 60 -18.62 5.87 7.62
N GLY A 61 -19.71 5.26 7.14
CA GLY A 61 -20.62 4.48 7.98
C GLY A 61 -19.93 3.27 8.63
N ILE A 62 -19.07 2.58 7.88
CA ILE A 62 -18.27 1.46 8.39
C ILE A 62 -17.24 1.95 9.41
N PHE A 63 -16.54 3.05 9.13
CA PHE A 63 -15.58 3.60 10.09
C PHE A 63 -16.22 3.97 11.43
N LYS A 64 -17.40 4.60 11.43
CA LYS A 64 -18.12 4.92 12.66
C LYS A 64 -18.55 3.67 13.43
N LYS A 65 -18.93 2.60 12.71
CA LYS A 65 -19.33 1.33 13.32
C LYS A 65 -18.14 0.59 13.97
N GLU A 66 -17.00 0.53 13.28
CA GLU A 66 -15.83 -0.26 13.74
C GLU A 66 -14.96 0.51 14.74
N PHE A 67 -14.86 1.84 14.61
CA PHE A 67 -13.95 2.67 15.42
C PHE A 67 -14.67 3.67 16.35
N GLY A 68 -16.00 3.76 16.28
CA GLY A 68 -16.84 4.62 17.13
C GLY A 68 -17.28 5.93 16.49
N GLU A 69 -18.31 6.58 17.05
CA GLU A 69 -18.89 7.81 16.46
C GLU A 69 -17.95 9.02 16.50
N ASN A 70 -16.98 9.03 17.42
CA ASN A 70 -16.05 10.15 17.64
C ASN A 70 -14.75 10.03 16.83
N VAL A 71 -14.71 9.18 15.80
CA VAL A 71 -13.53 9.00 14.96
C VAL A 71 -13.29 10.27 14.14
N LYS A 72 -12.07 10.82 14.23
CA LYS A 72 -11.64 11.93 13.40
C LYS A 72 -11.37 11.43 11.98
N LEU A 73 -12.29 11.71 11.05
CA LEU A 73 -12.27 11.20 9.67
C LEU A 73 -11.60 12.13 8.65
N TYR A 74 -11.15 13.30 9.09
CA TYR A 74 -10.53 14.30 8.22
C TYR A 74 -9.36 15.01 8.92
N ALA A 75 -8.33 15.30 8.14
CA ALA A 75 -7.22 16.19 8.50
C ALA A 75 -7.37 17.48 7.68
N GLU A 76 -7.30 18.65 8.34
CA GLU A 76 -7.54 19.95 7.71
C GLU A 76 -6.50 20.29 6.62
N GLU A 77 -5.35 19.61 6.65
CA GLU A 77 -4.18 19.87 5.80
C GLU A 77 -4.21 19.21 4.42
N HIS A 78 -5.23 18.43 4.10
CA HIS A 78 -5.36 17.72 2.83
C HIS A 78 -6.66 18.10 2.09
N PHE A 79 -6.77 19.37 1.69
CA PHE A 79 -7.75 19.80 0.69
C PHE A 79 -7.14 19.69 -0.72
N LEU A 80 -7.83 18.96 -1.61
CA LEU A 80 -7.85 19.21 -3.06
C LEU A 80 -8.94 20.24 -3.35
#